data_AF-A0A5N5JYK9-F1
#
_entry.id   AF-A0A5N5JYK9-F1
#
_cell.length_a   1.000
_cell.length_b   1.000
_cell.length_c   1.000
_cell.angle_alpha   90.00
_cell.angle_beta   90.00
_cell.angle_gamma   90.00
#
_symmetry.space_group_name_H-M   'P 1'
#
loop_
_entity.id
_entity.type
_entity.pdbx_description
1 polymer ?
#
loop_
_entity_poly.entity_id
_entity_poly.type
_entity_poly.pdbx_seq_one_letter_code
_entity_poly.pdbx_strand_id
1 'polypeptide(L)'
;MSVKLEECIRTVFEEHLSESVSVQEKGVCSGVTCLLEKRRQIKHVDGVLRTQRREFEVKRESLRQRRDELKKEEENLKDSLLKFDKFLKENDAKREEEKLRARVERFRVYCEFLHTVLKTATKFEDVGQLVARFETLMSTREHLLRRQSEMERQRESDSLELRRYVSEQNSILLQYSNTLSQLQTELDNVLSHTLAQELSRNHIQAAAVKETHLLSQIKVVTLNLYHMTGGITGGDEGVDVDDTVEQLDRVRLYIEDRAEILAHLRSDRSSRSSRLSDGE
;
A
#
# COMPACT_ATOMS: atom_id res chain seq x y z
N MET A 1 61.40 -38.75 44.08
CA MET A 1 60.96 -39.71 45.12
C MET A 1 62.08 -40.67 45.56
N SER A 2 62.99 -41.10 44.68
CA SER A 2 64.07 -42.07 45.02
C SER A 2 65.10 -41.57 46.04
N VAL A 3 65.50 -40.29 45.97
CA VAL A 3 66.56 -39.72 46.85
C VAL A 3 66.15 -39.72 48.32
N LYS A 4 64.86 -39.48 48.60
CA LYS A 4 64.32 -39.48 49.98
C LYS A 4 64.31 -40.87 50.62
N LEU A 5 64.20 -41.95 49.83
CA LEU A 5 64.19 -43.31 50.36
C LEU A 5 65.62 -43.76 50.71
N GLU A 6 66.60 -43.41 49.87
CA GLU A 6 68.01 -43.69 50.12
C GLU A 6 68.56 -42.88 51.30
N GLU A 7 68.17 -41.60 51.43
CA GLU A 7 68.47 -40.79 52.63
C GLU A 7 67.78 -41.34 53.88
N CYS A 8 66.50 -41.72 53.80
CA CYS A 8 65.76 -42.28 54.94
C CYS A 8 66.35 -43.61 55.44
N ILE A 9 66.69 -44.53 54.52
CA ILE A 9 67.34 -45.79 54.89
C ILE A 9 68.72 -45.52 55.50
N ARG A 10 69.47 -44.55 54.97
CA ARG A 10 70.79 -44.16 55.50
C ARG A 10 70.69 -43.53 56.88
N THR A 11 69.76 -42.60 57.10
CA THR A 11 69.55 -41.97 58.42
C THR A 11 69.06 -42.96 59.45
N VAL A 12 68.14 -43.87 59.10
CA VAL A 12 67.65 -44.93 60.02
C VAL A 12 68.77 -45.91 60.38
N PHE A 13 69.65 -46.25 59.43
CA PHE A 13 70.83 -47.08 59.72
C PHE A 13 71.87 -46.34 60.57
N GLU A 14 72.12 -45.05 60.30
CA GLU A 14 73.07 -44.22 61.05
C GLU A 14 72.60 -43.89 62.47
N GLU A 15 71.30 -43.69 62.71
CA GLU A 15 70.73 -43.51 64.05
C GLU A 15 70.85 -44.79 64.89
N HIS A 16 70.52 -45.95 64.32
CA HIS A 16 70.66 -47.24 65.01
C HIS A 16 72.11 -47.64 65.32
N LEU A 17 73.05 -47.23 64.47
CA LEU A 17 74.47 -47.45 64.71
C LEU A 17 75.00 -46.48 65.79
N SER A 18 74.60 -45.19 65.74
CA SER A 18 74.99 -44.17 66.72
C SER A 18 74.52 -44.50 68.15
N GLU A 19 73.28 -45.00 68.34
CA GLU A 19 72.79 -45.49 69.64
C GLU A 19 73.61 -46.67 70.20
N SER A 20 74.25 -47.46 69.34
CA SER A 20 75.03 -48.63 69.76
C SER A 20 76.50 -48.32 70.12
N VAL A 21 76.99 -47.11 69.84
CA VAL A 21 78.43 -46.79 69.89
C VAL A 21 78.84 -45.83 71.02
N SER A 22 77.92 -45.12 71.69
CA SER A 22 78.29 -44.17 72.76
C SER A 22 77.91 -44.60 74.19
N VAL A 23 78.64 -45.56 74.78
CA VAL A 23 79.08 -45.52 76.19
C VAL A 23 80.35 -46.39 76.31
N GLN A 24 81.51 -45.75 76.41
CA GLN A 24 82.71 -46.39 76.93
C GLN A 24 83.19 -45.58 78.15
N GLU A 25 82.70 -45.97 79.33
CA GLU A 25 83.30 -45.58 80.62
C GLU A 25 83.63 -46.82 81.47
N LYS A 26 84.94 -47.10 81.46
CA LYS A 26 85.82 -47.58 82.55
C LYS A 26 85.24 -48.55 83.59
N GLY A 27 85.39 -49.83 83.30
CA GLY A 27 85.69 -50.88 84.27
C GLY A 27 86.62 -51.89 83.62
N VAL A 28 87.74 -52.21 84.27
CA VAL A 28 88.77 -53.15 83.78
C VAL A 28 88.10 -54.44 83.31
N CYS A 29 88.23 -54.76 82.01
CA CYS A 29 87.78 -56.03 81.45
C CYS A 29 88.86 -56.61 80.53
N SER A 30 89.21 -57.87 80.79
CA SER A 30 90.17 -58.71 80.07
C SER A 30 89.71 -58.97 78.62
N GLY A 31 90.65 -59.10 77.68
CA GLY A 31 90.34 -59.30 76.25
C GLY A 31 89.41 -60.50 75.94
N VAL A 32 89.31 -61.48 76.86
CA VAL A 32 88.44 -62.65 76.72
C VAL A 32 86.96 -62.35 76.99
N THR A 33 86.62 -61.47 77.94
CA THR A 33 85.22 -61.10 78.21
C THR A 33 84.64 -60.21 77.11
N CYS A 34 85.44 -59.30 76.56
CA CYS A 34 85.05 -58.47 75.40
C CYS A 34 84.72 -59.30 74.15
N LEU A 35 85.50 -60.34 73.86
CA LEU A 35 85.25 -61.24 72.72
C LEU A 35 83.97 -62.07 72.90
N LEU A 36 83.64 -62.50 74.12
CA LEU A 36 82.39 -63.21 74.40
C LEU A 36 81.17 -62.30 74.26
N GLU A 37 81.27 -61.06 74.73
CA GLU A 37 80.24 -60.02 74.55
C GLU A 37 79.98 -59.77 73.06
N LYS A 38 81.05 -59.57 72.26
CA LYS A 38 80.96 -59.37 70.82
C LYS A 38 80.41 -60.60 70.10
N ARG A 39 80.74 -61.82 70.53
CA ARG A 39 80.19 -63.06 69.96
C ARG A 39 78.70 -63.23 70.27
N ARG A 40 78.25 -62.76 71.44
CA ARG A 40 76.83 -62.74 71.82
C ARG A 40 76.06 -61.70 71.02
N GLN A 41 76.63 -60.50 70.85
CA GLN A 41 76.09 -59.45 69.98
C GLN A 41 75.97 -59.94 68.53
N ILE A 42 77.00 -60.59 67.98
CA ILE A 42 76.95 -61.18 66.63
C ILE A 42 75.81 -62.18 66.56
N LYS A 43 75.71 -63.16 67.46
CA LYS A 43 74.62 -64.16 67.44
C LYS A 43 73.23 -63.53 67.56
N HIS A 44 73.10 -62.48 68.37
CA HIS A 44 71.84 -61.77 68.54
C HIS A 44 71.43 -61.05 67.24
N VAL A 45 72.35 -60.26 66.66
CA VAL A 45 72.14 -59.59 65.37
C VAL A 45 71.89 -60.61 64.26
N ASP A 46 72.61 -61.73 64.24
CA ASP A 46 72.43 -62.81 63.27
C ASP A 46 71.05 -63.47 63.40
N GLY A 47 70.55 -63.61 64.64
CA GLY A 47 69.20 -64.07 64.94
C GLY A 47 68.13 -63.12 64.39
N VAL A 48 68.27 -61.81 64.65
CA VAL A 48 67.36 -60.75 64.19
C VAL A 48 67.38 -60.62 62.65
N LEU A 49 68.55 -60.71 62.03
CA LEU A 49 68.67 -60.70 60.57
C LEU A 49 68.01 -61.92 59.95
N ARG A 50 68.07 -63.09 60.59
CA ARG A 50 67.37 -64.30 60.12
C ARG A 50 65.86 -64.22 60.27
N THR A 51 65.34 -63.56 61.31
CA THR A 51 63.89 -63.32 61.44
C THR A 51 63.42 -62.31 60.41
N GLN A 52 64.09 -61.16 60.29
CA GLN A 52 63.75 -60.15 59.28
C GLN A 52 63.82 -60.72 57.86
N ARG A 53 64.86 -61.49 57.50
CA ARG A 53 64.96 -62.11 56.18
C ARG A 53 63.77 -63.01 55.87
N ARG A 54 63.30 -63.81 56.84
CA ARG A 54 62.11 -64.66 56.67
C ARG A 54 60.84 -63.82 56.51
N GLU A 55 60.67 -62.77 57.29
CA GLU A 55 59.53 -61.85 57.18
C GLU A 55 59.50 -61.12 55.84
N PHE A 56 60.65 -60.64 55.36
CA PHE A 56 60.80 -60.07 54.03
C PHE A 56 60.46 -61.08 52.93
N GLU A 57 60.90 -62.33 53.06
CA GLU A 57 60.60 -63.40 52.11
C GLU A 57 59.09 -63.65 51.99
N VAL A 58 58.40 -63.83 53.12
CA VAL A 58 56.93 -64.00 53.17
C VAL A 58 56.22 -62.77 52.62
N LYS A 59 56.67 -61.56 52.96
CA LYS A 59 56.09 -60.33 52.45
C LYS A 59 56.29 -60.19 50.93
N ARG A 60 57.45 -60.61 50.41
CA ARG A 60 57.76 -60.60 48.98
C ARG A 60 56.87 -61.58 48.20
N GLU A 61 56.65 -62.77 48.75
CA GLU A 61 55.77 -63.77 48.14
C GLU A 61 54.31 -63.33 48.13
N SER A 62 53.78 -62.82 49.24
CA SER A 62 52.40 -62.29 49.30
C SER A 62 52.18 -61.11 48.34
N LEU A 63 53.16 -60.21 48.20
CA LEU A 63 53.08 -59.13 47.21
C LEU A 63 53.15 -59.63 45.77
N ARG A 64 53.93 -60.70 45.49
CA ARG A 64 53.94 -61.34 44.16
C ARG A 64 52.61 -61.98 43.83
N GLN A 65 52.03 -62.73 44.77
CA GLN A 65 50.68 -63.31 44.61
C GLN A 65 49.66 -62.21 44.35
N ARG A 66 49.65 -61.15 45.16
CA ARG A 66 48.74 -60.02 44.98
C ARG A 66 48.90 -59.33 43.63
N ARG A 67 50.13 -59.15 43.15
CA ARG A 67 50.41 -58.59 41.83
C ARG A 67 49.84 -59.48 40.72
N ASP A 68 50.02 -60.79 40.83
CA ASP A 68 49.57 -61.73 39.79
C ASP A 68 48.03 -61.90 39.81
N GLU A 69 47.39 -61.80 40.98
CA GLU A 69 45.93 -61.66 41.12
C GLU A 69 45.42 -60.40 40.44
N LEU A 70 46.01 -59.24 40.75
CA LEU A 70 45.61 -57.96 40.16
C LEU A 70 45.77 -57.96 38.63
N LYS A 71 46.80 -58.62 38.11
CA LYS A 71 46.97 -58.78 36.65
C LYS A 71 45.85 -59.60 36.03
N LYS A 72 45.45 -60.71 36.65
CA LYS A 72 44.33 -61.53 36.17
C LYS A 72 43.01 -60.75 36.25
N GLU A 73 42.80 -60.00 37.32
CA GLU A 73 41.64 -59.11 37.46
C GLU A 73 41.63 -58.02 36.37
N GLU A 74 42.78 -57.41 36.07
CA GLU A 74 42.93 -56.42 35.00
C GLU A 74 42.63 -57.00 33.61
N GLU A 75 43.15 -58.19 33.31
CA GLU A 75 42.87 -58.91 32.05
C GLU A 75 41.37 -59.24 31.93
N ASN A 76 40.76 -59.75 32.99
CA ASN A 76 39.32 -60.03 33.02
C ASN A 76 38.46 -58.76 32.81
N LEU A 77 38.89 -57.63 33.39
CA LEU A 77 38.23 -56.34 33.19
C LEU A 77 38.38 -55.84 31.75
N LYS A 78 39.58 -55.97 31.15
CA LYS A 78 39.81 -55.62 29.74
C LYS A 78 38.92 -56.44 28.80
N ASP A 79 38.84 -57.75 29.02
CA ASP A 79 37.97 -58.63 28.24
C ASP A 79 36.49 -58.28 28.40
N SER A 80 36.07 -57.94 29.61
CA SER A 80 34.70 -57.51 29.89
C SER A 80 34.38 -56.17 29.22
N LEU A 81 35.31 -55.20 29.24
CA LEU A 81 35.18 -53.93 28.54
C LEU A 81 35.08 -54.11 27.03
N LEU A 82 35.91 -54.97 26.43
CA LEU A 82 35.86 -55.27 25.00
C LEU A 82 34.51 -55.90 24.60
N LYS A 83 33.99 -56.82 25.42
CA LYS A 83 32.66 -57.41 25.21
C LYS A 83 31.56 -56.36 25.32
N PHE A 84 31.66 -55.46 26.29
CA PHE A 84 30.67 -54.39 26.48
C PHE A 84 30.69 -53.37 25.34
N ASP A 85 31.87 -52.92 24.90
CA ASP A 85 32.01 -52.00 23.76
C ASP A 85 31.47 -52.63 22.46
N LYS A 86 31.76 -53.92 22.24
CA LYS A 86 31.19 -54.67 21.11
C LYS A 86 29.66 -54.73 21.19
N PHE A 87 29.12 -55.04 22.37
CA PHE A 87 27.67 -55.08 22.60
C PHE A 87 27.00 -53.72 22.34
N LEU A 88 27.61 -52.60 22.78
CA LEU A 88 27.09 -51.27 22.52
C LEU A 88 27.03 -50.97 21.02
N LYS A 89 28.11 -51.24 20.28
CA LYS A 89 28.16 -51.05 18.82
C LYS A 89 27.09 -51.86 18.09
N GLU A 90 26.92 -53.13 18.47
CA GLU A 90 25.87 -53.99 17.90
C GLU A 90 24.47 -53.50 18.27
N ASN A 91 24.26 -52.99 19.49
CA ASN A 91 22.98 -52.45 19.92
C ASN A 91 22.61 -51.18 19.16
N ASP A 92 23.55 -50.25 19.01
CA ASP A 92 23.33 -49.01 18.27
C ASP A 92 23.08 -49.27 16.78
N ALA A 93 23.82 -50.21 16.17
CA ALA A 93 23.57 -50.64 14.80
C ALA A 93 22.14 -51.22 14.64
N LYS A 94 21.70 -52.07 15.57
CA LYS A 94 20.32 -52.60 15.58
C LYS A 94 19.28 -51.49 15.73
N ARG A 95 19.51 -50.51 16.61
CA ARG A 95 18.59 -49.37 16.77
C ARG A 95 18.46 -48.54 15.50
N GLU A 96 19.57 -48.26 14.81
CA GLU A 96 19.53 -47.55 13.54
C GLU A 96 18.82 -48.37 12.46
N GLU A 97 19.09 -49.67 12.39
CA GLU A 97 18.39 -50.57 11.47
C GLU A 97 16.88 -50.60 11.73
N GLU A 98 16.46 -50.67 13.00
CA GLU A 98 15.05 -50.60 13.40
C GLU A 98 14.41 -49.25 13.02
N LYS A 99 15.11 -48.13 13.22
CA LYS A 99 14.63 -46.80 12.78
C LYS A 99 14.45 -46.72 11.27
N LEU A 100 15.41 -47.24 10.51
CA LEU A 100 15.35 -47.31 9.05
C LEU A 100 14.20 -48.19 8.59
N ARG A 101 14.05 -49.39 9.18
CA ARG A 101 12.91 -50.30 8.91
C ARG A 101 11.58 -49.62 9.21
N ALA A 102 11.46 -48.94 10.34
CA ALA A 102 10.24 -48.19 10.69
C ALA A 102 9.95 -47.08 9.68
N ARG A 103 10.96 -46.37 9.17
CA ARG A 103 10.79 -45.39 8.08
C ARG A 103 10.31 -46.04 6.78
N VAL A 104 10.92 -47.16 6.39
CA VAL A 104 10.54 -47.89 5.17
C VAL A 104 9.09 -48.36 5.26
N GLU A 105 8.68 -48.97 6.38
CA GLU A 105 7.29 -49.41 6.57
C GLU A 105 6.30 -48.24 6.58
N ARG A 106 6.67 -47.06 7.10
CA ARG A 106 5.83 -45.87 6.99
C ARG A 106 5.63 -45.44 5.54
N PHE A 107 6.67 -45.52 4.70
CA PHE A 107 6.58 -45.11 3.30
C PHE A 107 6.00 -46.21 2.38
N ARG A 108 5.99 -47.46 2.83
CA ARG A 108 5.47 -48.61 2.08
C ARG A 108 4.05 -48.38 1.57
N VAL A 109 3.18 -47.77 2.38
CA VAL A 109 1.79 -47.46 2.01
C VAL A 109 1.71 -46.61 0.74
N TYR A 110 2.61 -45.64 0.58
CA TYR A 110 2.66 -44.79 -0.62
C TYR A 110 3.20 -45.55 -1.84
N CYS A 111 4.19 -46.43 -1.65
CA CYS A 111 4.69 -47.29 -2.72
C CYS A 111 3.59 -48.24 -3.24
N GLU A 112 2.86 -48.88 -2.33
CA GLU A 112 1.73 -49.77 -2.67
C GLU A 112 0.62 -49.00 -3.40
N PHE A 113 0.30 -47.79 -2.95
CA PHE A 113 -0.62 -46.90 -3.64
C PHE A 113 -0.13 -46.55 -5.06
N LEU A 114 1.11 -46.11 -5.23
CA LEU A 114 1.68 -45.75 -6.53
C LEU A 114 1.73 -46.95 -7.50
N HIS A 115 2.05 -48.14 -7.00
CA HIS A 115 1.97 -49.36 -7.80
C HIS A 115 0.52 -49.71 -8.21
N THR A 116 -0.45 -49.48 -7.32
CA THR A 116 -1.88 -49.65 -7.64
C THR A 116 -2.31 -48.66 -8.72
N VAL A 117 -1.94 -47.39 -8.60
CA VAL A 117 -2.19 -46.36 -9.61
C VAL A 117 -1.53 -46.73 -10.94
N LEU A 118 -0.29 -47.19 -10.93
CA LEU A 118 0.43 -47.65 -12.13
C LEU A 118 -0.33 -48.78 -12.83
N LYS A 119 -0.77 -49.79 -12.06
CA LYS A 119 -1.57 -50.92 -12.56
C LYS A 119 -2.91 -50.48 -13.15
N THR A 120 -3.54 -49.46 -12.57
CA THR A 120 -4.84 -48.94 -13.02
C THR A 120 -4.70 -48.06 -14.26
N ALA A 121 -3.67 -47.21 -14.29
CA ALA A 121 -3.44 -46.25 -15.36
C ALA A 121 -3.00 -46.93 -16.66
N THR A 122 -2.31 -48.09 -16.60
CA THR A 122 -1.82 -48.93 -17.73
C THR A 122 -0.93 -48.23 -18.79
N LYS A 123 -0.80 -46.90 -18.74
CA LYS A 123 -0.12 -46.05 -19.72
C LYS A 123 1.34 -45.71 -19.38
N PHE A 124 1.81 -46.08 -18.19
CA PHE A 124 3.16 -45.79 -17.72
C PHE A 124 3.88 -47.11 -17.43
N GLU A 125 5.17 -47.19 -17.78
CA GLU A 125 5.97 -48.41 -17.58
C GLU A 125 6.44 -48.54 -16.13
N ASP A 126 6.75 -47.41 -15.49
CA ASP A 126 7.19 -47.36 -14.10
C ASP A 126 6.62 -46.16 -13.33
N VAL A 127 6.82 -46.18 -12.01
CA VAL A 127 6.39 -45.11 -11.10
C VAL A 127 7.13 -43.80 -11.36
N GLY A 128 8.39 -43.85 -11.83
CA GLY A 128 9.18 -42.67 -12.17
C GLY A 128 8.59 -41.89 -13.34
N GLN A 129 8.15 -42.56 -14.41
CA GLN A 129 7.46 -41.94 -15.55
C GLN A 129 6.16 -41.25 -15.11
N LEU A 130 5.39 -41.89 -14.22
CA LEU A 130 4.18 -41.30 -13.64
C LEU A 130 4.51 -40.03 -12.85
N VAL A 131 5.55 -40.06 -12.01
CA VAL A 131 5.99 -38.90 -11.21
C VAL A 131 6.49 -37.78 -12.13
N ALA A 132 7.33 -38.07 -13.12
CA ALA A 132 7.83 -37.07 -14.07
C ALA A 132 6.69 -36.40 -14.85
N ARG A 133 5.66 -37.17 -15.24
CA ARG A 133 4.46 -36.62 -15.86
C ARG A 133 3.70 -35.71 -14.90
N PHE A 134 3.56 -36.11 -13.64
CA PHE A 134 2.91 -35.30 -12.61
C PHE A 134 3.67 -34.01 -12.33
N GLU A 135 5.00 -34.06 -12.20
CA GLU A 135 5.87 -32.89 -12.03
C GLU A 135 5.70 -31.91 -13.20
N THR A 136 5.70 -32.42 -14.44
CA THR A 136 5.44 -31.59 -15.63
C THR A 136 4.05 -30.97 -15.59
N LEU A 137 3.03 -31.72 -15.15
CA LEU A 137 1.66 -31.22 -15.02
C LEU A 137 1.54 -30.15 -13.91
N MET A 138 2.25 -30.32 -12.81
CA MET A 138 2.28 -29.36 -11.71
C MET A 138 3.01 -28.09 -12.12
N SER A 139 4.16 -28.21 -12.78
CA SER A 139 4.89 -27.07 -13.33
C SER A 139 4.03 -26.29 -14.33
N THR A 140 3.41 -26.98 -15.30
CA THR A 140 2.50 -26.32 -16.27
C THR A 140 1.30 -25.68 -15.58
N ARG A 141 0.70 -26.32 -14.57
CA ARG A 141 -0.37 -25.71 -13.76
C ARG A 141 0.09 -24.43 -13.06
N GLU A 142 1.26 -24.43 -12.44
CA GLU A 142 1.81 -23.23 -11.79
C GLU A 142 2.08 -22.11 -12.80
N HIS A 143 2.60 -22.44 -13.98
CA HIS A 143 2.78 -21.47 -15.06
C HIS A 143 1.45 -20.89 -15.55
N LEU A 144 0.42 -21.72 -15.72
CA LEU A 144 -0.91 -21.28 -16.12
C LEU A 144 -1.56 -20.38 -15.06
N LEU A 145 -1.44 -20.72 -13.77
CA LEU A 145 -1.94 -19.88 -12.68
C LEU A 145 -1.23 -18.53 -12.62
N ARG A 146 0.10 -18.51 -12.75
CA ARG A 146 0.88 -17.26 -12.81
C ARG A 146 0.43 -16.38 -13.98
N ARG A 147 0.34 -16.97 -15.18
CA ARG A 147 -0.11 -16.29 -16.38
C ARG A 147 -1.54 -15.75 -16.24
N GLN A 148 -2.43 -16.53 -15.63
CA GLN A 148 -3.81 -16.10 -15.37
C GLN A 148 -3.83 -14.86 -14.47
N SER A 149 -3.12 -14.88 -13.35
CA SER A 149 -3.08 -13.73 -12.44
C SER A 149 -2.46 -12.49 -13.08
N GLU A 150 -1.43 -12.65 -13.94
CA GLU A 150 -0.87 -11.54 -14.72
C GLU A 150 -1.90 -10.95 -15.68
N MET A 151 -2.61 -11.79 -16.44
CA MET A 151 -3.65 -11.34 -17.36
C MET A 151 -4.82 -10.67 -16.65
N GLU A 152 -5.19 -11.15 -15.45
CA GLU A 152 -6.23 -10.53 -14.61
C GLU A 152 -5.80 -9.14 -14.14
N ARG A 153 -4.56 -8.98 -13.66
CA ARG A 153 -4.02 -7.66 -13.27
C ARG A 153 -3.97 -6.69 -14.44
N GLN A 154 -3.54 -7.15 -15.62
CA GLN A 154 -3.51 -6.31 -16.81
C GLN A 154 -4.92 -5.88 -17.20
N ARG A 155 -5.87 -6.83 -17.24
CA ARG A 155 -7.27 -6.53 -17.56
C ARG A 155 -7.88 -5.54 -16.56
N GLU A 156 -7.58 -5.67 -15.28
CA GLU A 156 -8.02 -4.73 -14.25
C GLU A 156 -7.40 -3.34 -14.45
N SER A 157 -6.11 -3.27 -14.75
CA SER A 157 -5.41 -2.02 -15.10
C SER A 157 -6.03 -1.33 -16.31
N ASP A 158 -6.21 -2.05 -17.42
CA ASP A 158 -6.80 -1.51 -18.66
C ASP A 158 -8.24 -1.06 -18.44
N SER A 159 -9.01 -1.82 -17.64
CA SER A 159 -10.39 -1.47 -17.26
C SER A 159 -10.45 -0.19 -16.42
N LEU A 160 -9.50 0.00 -15.50
CA LEU A 160 -9.38 1.22 -14.70
C LEU A 160 -9.00 2.41 -15.58
N GLU A 161 -8.05 2.25 -16.50
CA GLU A 161 -7.64 3.29 -17.43
C GLU A 161 -8.81 3.74 -18.32
N LEU A 162 -9.53 2.78 -18.92
CA LEU A 162 -10.72 3.06 -19.72
C LEU A 162 -11.79 3.78 -18.90
N ARG A 163 -12.06 3.32 -17.67
CA ARG A 163 -13.06 3.95 -16.79
C ARG A 163 -12.68 5.40 -16.48
N ARG A 164 -11.41 5.67 -16.21
CA ARG A 164 -10.90 7.03 -15.98
C ARG A 164 -11.10 7.91 -17.21
N TYR A 165 -10.68 7.44 -18.38
CA TYR A 165 -10.84 8.16 -19.63
C TYR A 165 -12.31 8.49 -19.92
N VAL A 166 -13.20 7.52 -19.84
CA VAL A 166 -14.64 7.72 -20.07
C VAL A 166 -15.23 8.73 -19.07
N SER A 167 -14.85 8.64 -17.80
CA SER A 167 -15.30 9.59 -16.77
C SER A 167 -14.86 11.02 -17.08
N GLU A 168 -13.62 11.20 -17.52
CA GLU A 168 -13.06 12.50 -17.90
C GLU A 168 -13.76 13.07 -19.13
N GLN A 169 -13.92 12.26 -20.19
CA GLN A 169 -14.61 12.68 -21.41
C GLN A 169 -16.09 13.02 -21.15
N ASN A 170 -16.79 12.25 -20.31
CA ASN A 170 -18.16 12.57 -19.92
C ASN A 170 -18.25 13.90 -19.16
N SER A 171 -17.27 14.20 -18.30
CA SER A 171 -17.22 15.48 -17.59
C SER A 171 -17.04 16.65 -18.57
N ILE A 172 -16.14 16.51 -19.55
CA ILE A 172 -15.92 17.51 -20.60
C ILE A 172 -17.18 17.70 -21.46
N LEU A 173 -17.82 16.61 -21.88
CA LEU A 173 -19.05 16.67 -22.69
C LEU A 173 -20.19 17.34 -21.93
N LEU A 174 -20.33 17.09 -20.63
CA LEU A 174 -21.29 17.80 -19.78
C LEU A 174 -20.99 19.29 -19.70
N GLN A 175 -19.71 19.69 -19.60
CA GLN A 175 -19.33 21.11 -19.64
C GLN A 175 -19.74 21.77 -20.96
N TYR A 176 -19.42 21.16 -22.11
CA TYR A 176 -19.82 21.70 -23.41
C TYR A 176 -21.33 21.74 -23.59
N SER A 177 -22.05 20.71 -23.15
CA SER A 177 -23.52 20.70 -23.19
C SER A 177 -24.12 21.85 -22.37
N ASN A 178 -23.55 22.13 -21.19
CA ASN A 178 -23.97 23.25 -20.36
C ASN A 178 -23.69 24.59 -21.04
N THR A 179 -22.51 24.78 -21.62
CA THR A 179 -22.17 26.00 -22.37
C THR A 179 -23.07 26.18 -23.59
N LEU A 180 -23.40 25.10 -24.31
CA LEU A 180 -24.32 25.17 -25.44
C LEU A 180 -25.71 25.61 -25.01
N SER A 181 -26.23 25.06 -23.90
CA SER A 181 -27.52 25.45 -23.33
C SER A 181 -27.54 26.92 -22.89
N GLN A 182 -26.44 27.41 -22.29
CA GLN A 182 -26.29 28.82 -21.93
C GLN A 182 -26.33 29.73 -23.17
N LEU A 183 -25.54 29.42 -24.20
CA LEU A 183 -25.52 30.18 -25.44
C LEU A 183 -26.87 30.18 -26.17
N GLN A 184 -27.58 29.05 -26.17
CA GLN A 184 -28.94 28.96 -26.70
C GLN A 184 -29.90 29.89 -25.95
N THR A 185 -29.85 29.87 -24.62
CA THR A 185 -30.68 30.74 -23.77
C THR A 185 -30.37 32.23 -24.05
N GLU A 186 -29.09 32.59 -24.17
CA GLU A 186 -28.68 33.94 -24.52
C GLU A 186 -29.19 34.37 -25.90
N LEU A 187 -29.08 33.49 -26.90
CA LEU A 187 -29.59 33.74 -28.24
C LEU A 187 -31.10 33.97 -28.22
N ASP A 188 -31.87 33.11 -27.55
CA ASP A 188 -33.32 33.24 -27.44
C ASP A 188 -33.73 34.55 -26.73
N ASN A 189 -32.96 34.97 -25.72
CA ASN A 189 -33.16 36.25 -25.05
C ASN A 189 -32.89 37.44 -25.97
N VAL A 190 -31.80 37.42 -26.74
CA VAL A 190 -31.50 38.51 -27.69
C VAL A 190 -32.55 38.57 -28.79
N LEU A 191 -32.92 37.42 -29.38
CA LEU A 191 -33.93 37.34 -30.43
C LEU A 191 -35.29 37.85 -29.95
N SER A 192 -35.74 37.44 -28.76
CA SER A 192 -37.01 37.90 -28.20
C SER A 192 -37.01 39.41 -27.93
N HIS A 193 -35.90 39.96 -27.42
CA HIS A 193 -35.75 41.40 -27.23
C HIS A 193 -35.75 42.18 -28.55
N THR A 194 -34.99 41.73 -29.56
CA THR A 194 -34.97 42.36 -30.88
C THR A 194 -36.35 42.36 -31.53
N LEU A 195 -37.06 41.23 -31.48
CA LEU A 195 -38.42 41.13 -32.01
C LEU A 195 -39.36 42.15 -31.31
N ALA A 196 -39.30 42.26 -29.99
CA ALA A 196 -40.11 43.22 -29.24
C ALA A 196 -39.81 44.67 -29.65
N GLN A 197 -38.53 45.01 -29.84
CA GLN A 197 -38.11 46.32 -30.30
C GLN A 197 -38.57 46.62 -31.74
N GLU A 198 -38.48 45.64 -32.64
CA GLU A 198 -38.96 45.78 -34.02
C GLU A 198 -40.46 46.02 -34.07
N LEU A 199 -41.25 45.28 -33.29
CA LEU A 199 -42.69 45.48 -33.17
C LEU A 199 -43.02 46.90 -32.70
N SER A 200 -42.32 47.38 -31.66
CA SER A 200 -42.49 48.75 -31.16
C SER A 200 -42.12 49.79 -32.22
N ARG A 201 -40.97 49.62 -32.91
CA ARG A 201 -40.53 50.52 -33.98
C ARG A 201 -41.54 50.59 -35.13
N ASN A 202 -42.07 49.44 -35.55
CA ASN A 202 -43.08 49.36 -36.61
C ASN A 202 -44.37 50.08 -36.20
N HIS A 203 -44.80 49.96 -34.94
CA HIS A 203 -45.95 50.70 -34.44
C HIS A 203 -45.72 52.21 -34.48
N ILE A 204 -44.57 52.70 -34.00
CA ILE A 204 -44.22 54.13 -34.04
C ILE A 204 -44.16 54.63 -35.49
N GLN A 205 -43.54 53.87 -36.38
CA GLN A 205 -43.46 54.22 -37.80
C GLN A 205 -44.84 54.28 -38.45
N ALA A 206 -45.72 53.31 -38.16
CA ALA A 206 -47.09 53.31 -38.67
C ALA A 206 -47.89 54.52 -38.16
N ALA A 207 -47.69 54.93 -36.91
CA ALA A 207 -48.30 56.14 -36.36
C ALA A 207 -47.79 57.40 -37.06
N ALA A 208 -46.47 57.54 -37.23
CA ALA A 208 -45.86 58.68 -37.90
C ALA A 208 -46.31 58.83 -39.36
N VAL A 209 -46.46 57.72 -40.10
CA VAL A 209 -46.99 57.74 -41.48
C VAL A 209 -48.43 58.27 -41.50
N LYS A 210 -49.27 57.86 -40.55
CA LYS A 210 -50.66 58.36 -40.43
C LYS A 210 -50.69 59.86 -40.12
N GLU A 211 -49.87 60.31 -39.17
CA GLU A 211 -49.78 61.73 -38.81
C GLU A 211 -49.26 62.57 -39.99
N THR A 212 -48.23 62.10 -40.70
CA THR A 212 -47.70 62.77 -41.89
C THR A 212 -48.76 62.87 -42.99
N HIS A 213 -49.56 61.82 -43.18
CA HIS A 213 -50.66 61.83 -44.14
C HIS A 213 -51.72 62.87 -43.75
N LEU A 214 -52.14 62.91 -42.48
CA LEU A 214 -53.08 63.91 -41.97
C LEU A 214 -52.55 65.33 -42.14
N LEU A 215 -51.29 65.58 -41.79
CA LEU A 215 -50.65 66.88 -41.98
C LEU A 215 -50.63 67.29 -43.46
N SER A 216 -50.33 66.35 -44.36
CA SER A 216 -50.38 66.58 -45.80
C SER A 216 -51.80 66.91 -46.29
N GLN A 217 -52.82 66.22 -45.79
CA GLN A 217 -54.22 66.51 -46.11
C GLN A 217 -54.62 67.91 -45.61
N ILE A 218 -54.30 68.24 -44.35
CA ILE A 218 -54.58 69.56 -43.76
C ILE A 218 -53.93 70.64 -44.62
N LYS A 219 -52.65 70.49 -44.98
CA LYS A 219 -51.93 71.43 -45.84
C LYS A 219 -52.63 71.67 -47.17
N VAL A 220 -53.07 70.61 -47.85
CA VAL A 220 -53.79 70.74 -49.13
C VAL A 220 -55.14 71.43 -48.96
N VAL A 221 -55.92 71.07 -47.92
CA VAL A 221 -57.24 71.67 -47.68
C VAL A 221 -57.09 73.15 -47.30
N THR A 222 -56.18 73.48 -46.38
CA THR A 222 -55.85 74.85 -45.99
C THR A 222 -55.46 75.69 -47.20
N LEU A 223 -54.52 75.20 -48.02
CA LEU A 223 -54.06 75.90 -49.21
C LEU A 223 -55.22 76.18 -50.18
N ASN A 224 -56.06 75.18 -50.44
CA ASN A 224 -57.24 75.32 -51.29
C ASN A 224 -58.24 76.34 -50.72
N LEU A 225 -58.50 76.33 -49.40
CA LEU A 225 -59.36 77.31 -48.75
C LEU A 225 -58.78 78.73 -48.85
N TYR A 226 -57.48 78.90 -48.60
CA TYR A 226 -56.79 80.19 -48.72
C TYR A 226 -56.90 80.78 -50.13
N HIS A 227 -56.67 79.97 -51.16
CA HIS A 227 -56.88 80.40 -52.55
C HIS A 227 -58.33 80.81 -52.81
N MET A 228 -59.33 80.10 -52.27
CA MET A 228 -60.74 80.49 -52.40
C MET A 228 -61.08 81.82 -51.70
N THR A 229 -60.33 82.21 -50.67
CA THR A 229 -60.45 83.55 -50.06
C THR A 229 -59.80 84.67 -50.88
N GLY A 230 -59.17 84.34 -52.02
CA GLY A 230 -58.49 85.28 -52.91
C GLY A 230 -57.00 85.46 -52.60
N GLY A 231 -56.43 84.63 -51.74
CA GLY A 231 -55.01 84.64 -51.39
C GLY A 231 -54.12 84.18 -52.55
N ILE A 232 -52.96 84.83 -52.71
CA ILE A 232 -51.99 84.51 -53.76
C ILE A 232 -50.79 83.84 -53.09
N THR A 233 -50.31 82.74 -53.69
CA THR A 233 -49.11 82.04 -53.22
C THR A 233 -47.90 82.42 -54.06
N GLY A 234 -46.80 82.78 -53.38
CA GLY A 234 -45.56 83.23 -54.00
C GLY A 234 -45.58 84.68 -54.51
N GLY A 235 -44.42 85.33 -54.54
CA GLY A 235 -44.25 86.77 -54.80
C GLY A 235 -44.01 87.59 -53.53
N ASP A 236 -43.81 88.91 -53.65
CA ASP A 236 -43.43 89.80 -52.54
C ASP A 236 -44.59 90.08 -51.54
N GLU A 237 -45.85 89.87 -51.97
CA GLU A 237 -47.06 90.06 -51.15
C GLU A 237 -47.83 88.74 -50.87
N GLY A 238 -47.35 87.61 -51.39
CA GLY A 238 -48.02 86.31 -51.28
C GLY A 238 -47.51 85.48 -50.10
N VAL A 239 -48.40 84.72 -49.44
CA VAL A 239 -48.00 83.81 -48.35
C VAL A 239 -47.29 82.59 -48.95
N ASP A 240 -46.25 82.10 -48.26
CA ASP A 240 -45.49 80.93 -48.72
C ASP A 240 -46.39 79.69 -48.82
N VAL A 241 -46.14 78.85 -49.83
CA VAL A 241 -46.93 77.64 -50.12
C VAL A 241 -46.82 76.63 -48.98
N ASP A 242 -45.67 76.60 -48.29
CA ASP A 242 -45.42 75.68 -47.20
C ASP A 242 -45.82 76.23 -45.83
N ASP A 243 -46.10 77.53 -45.71
CA ASP A 243 -46.58 78.16 -44.47
C ASP A 243 -48.09 78.00 -44.29
N THR A 244 -48.48 76.80 -43.86
CA THR A 244 -49.88 76.50 -43.54
C THR A 244 -50.45 77.31 -42.39
N VAL A 245 -49.62 77.83 -41.48
CA VAL A 245 -50.11 78.57 -40.31
C VAL A 245 -50.57 79.95 -40.74
N GLU A 246 -49.73 80.66 -41.49
CA GLU A 246 -50.11 81.98 -42.01
C GLU A 246 -51.31 81.87 -42.98
N GLN A 247 -51.37 80.83 -43.82
CA GLN A 247 -52.53 80.57 -44.68
C GLN A 247 -53.83 80.38 -43.88
N LEU A 248 -53.80 79.58 -42.80
CA LEU A 248 -54.96 79.38 -41.90
C LEU A 248 -55.37 80.69 -41.22
N ASP A 249 -54.42 81.49 -40.75
CA ASP A 249 -54.71 82.77 -40.10
C ASP A 249 -55.40 83.75 -41.07
N ARG A 250 -54.99 83.78 -42.35
CA ARG A 250 -55.67 84.58 -43.37
C ARG A 250 -57.07 84.08 -43.67
N VAL A 251 -57.27 82.77 -43.77
CA VAL A 251 -58.61 82.16 -43.93
C VAL A 251 -59.49 82.50 -42.73
N ARG A 252 -58.95 82.43 -41.50
CA ARG A 252 -59.66 82.79 -40.27
C ARG A 252 -60.09 84.26 -40.30
N LEU A 253 -59.17 85.18 -40.57
CA LEU A 253 -59.47 86.62 -40.65
C LEU A 253 -60.54 86.92 -41.70
N TYR A 254 -60.49 86.25 -42.86
CA TYR A 254 -61.51 86.38 -43.88
C TYR A 254 -62.89 85.90 -43.41
N ILE A 255 -62.96 84.75 -42.72
CA ILE A 255 -64.22 84.24 -42.17
C ILE A 255 -64.76 85.18 -41.08
N GLU A 256 -63.91 85.69 -40.20
CA GLU A 256 -64.29 86.63 -39.13
C GLU A 256 -64.85 87.93 -39.73
N ASP A 257 -64.17 88.53 -40.71
CA ASP A 257 -64.65 89.72 -41.43
C ASP A 257 -66.01 89.47 -42.09
N ARG A 258 -66.18 88.34 -42.81
CA ARG A 258 -67.47 87.97 -43.42
C ARG A 258 -68.55 87.72 -42.38
N ALA A 259 -68.23 87.13 -41.24
CA ALA A 259 -69.17 86.87 -40.16
C ALA A 259 -69.60 88.18 -39.48
N GLU A 260 -68.69 89.12 -39.26
CA GLU A 260 -68.99 90.47 -38.76
C GLU A 260 -69.90 91.22 -39.74
N ILE A 261 -69.61 91.19 -41.04
CA ILE A 261 -70.47 91.78 -42.08
C ILE A 261 -71.88 91.16 -42.04
N LEU A 262 -71.99 89.84 -41.92
CA LEU A 262 -73.28 89.16 -41.82
C LEU A 262 -74.02 89.44 -40.51
N ALA A 263 -73.30 89.62 -39.39
CA ALA A 263 -73.87 89.99 -38.11
C ALA A 263 -74.43 91.42 -38.13
N HIS A 264 -73.70 92.36 -38.75
CA HIS A 264 -74.19 93.71 -39.00
C HIS A 264 -75.44 93.70 -39.90
N LEU A 265 -75.45 92.91 -40.97
CA LEU A 265 -76.63 92.75 -41.85
C LEU A 265 -77.84 92.10 -41.14
N ARG A 266 -77.61 91.16 -40.21
CA ARG A 266 -78.67 90.54 -39.39
C ARG A 266 -79.20 91.49 -38.33
N SER A 267 -78.33 92.28 -37.71
CA SER A 267 -78.72 93.35 -36.78
C SER A 267 -79.57 94.42 -37.51
N ASP A 268 -79.18 94.79 -38.73
CA ASP A 268 -79.97 95.70 -39.58
C ASP A 268 -81.33 95.10 -40.00
N ARG A 269 -81.38 93.78 -40.24
CA ARG A 269 -82.64 93.07 -40.50
C ARG A 269 -83.52 92.95 -39.26
N SER A 270 -82.97 92.69 -38.07
CA SER A 270 -83.76 92.65 -36.83
C SER A 270 -84.26 94.03 -36.45
N SER A 271 -83.49 95.09 -36.75
CA SER A 271 -83.87 96.50 -36.63
C SER A 271 -85.00 96.89 -37.61
N ARG A 272 -85.08 96.21 -38.77
CA ARG A 272 -86.19 96.34 -39.72
C ARG A 272 -87.40 95.49 -39.34
N SER A 273 -87.21 94.33 -38.71
CA SER A 273 -88.29 93.46 -38.23
C SER A 273 -89.00 94.04 -37.00
N SER A 274 -88.31 94.74 -36.12
CA SER A 274 -88.94 95.48 -35.00
C SER A 274 -89.75 96.69 -35.48
N ARG A 275 -89.44 97.27 -36.65
CA ARG A 275 -90.27 98.30 -37.29
C ARG A 275 -91.51 97.75 -38.01
N LEU A 276 -91.60 96.42 -38.20
CA LEU A 276 -92.74 95.76 -38.86
C LEU A 276 -93.70 95.08 -37.88
N SER A 277 -93.39 95.05 -36.58
CA SER A 277 -94.29 94.49 -35.54
C SER A 277 -94.99 95.56 -34.68
N ASP A 278 -94.62 96.84 -34.81
CA ASP A 278 -95.35 98.01 -34.25
C ASP A 278 -96.35 98.60 -35.27
N GLY A 279 -96.77 97.78 -36.24
CA GLY A 279 -97.60 98.20 -37.37
C GLY A 279 -98.74 97.22 -37.66
N GLU A 280 -99.36 96.63 -36.63
CA GLU A 280 -100.75 96.14 -36.61
C GLU A 280 -101.32 96.25 -35.18
#